data_AF-A0A4R7FL85-F1
#
_entry.id   AF-A0A4R7FL85-F1
#
_cell.length_a   1.000
_cell.length_b   1.000
_cell.length_c   1.000
_cell.angle_alpha   90.00
_cell.angle_beta   90.00
_cell.angle_gamma   90.00
#
_symmetry.space_group_name_H-M   'P 1'
#
loop_
_entity.id
_entity.type
_entity.pdbx_description
1 polymer ?
#
loop_
_entity_poly.entity_id
_entity_poly.type
_entity_poly.pdbx_seq_one_letter_code
_entity_poly.pdbx_strand_id
1 'polypeptide(L)'
;MEAFSDGVIAILITIMVLELPKPDGGSWAAIRADLPVLLAYVLSFVYLGIYWNNHHHMLQAVRRVSGPVLWANLHLLFWLSLVPFVTDWITEVLGEKRPEGEAPDLTAPLVAYGAVLLAAGVAYFILQTALIRAEGRDSALAAAVGRDVKGKISAPLYLAGILLSLVQPLLGAAVYVLVAVLWFVPDRRVERQIAHQAAHGEPEQD
;
A
#
# COMPACT_ATOMS: atom_id res chain seq x y z
N MET A 1 7.31 -5.99 -17.59
CA MET A 1 7.44 -5.83 -16.11
C MET A 1 6.12 -5.44 -15.50
N GLU A 2 5.47 -4.40 -16.04
CA GLU A 2 4.17 -3.88 -15.58
C GLU A 2 3.10 -4.98 -15.51
N ALA A 3 2.76 -5.61 -16.65
CA ALA A 3 1.76 -6.69 -16.68
C ALA A 3 2.00 -7.86 -15.70
N PHE A 4 3.27 -8.18 -15.41
CA PHE A 4 3.59 -9.20 -14.39
C PHE A 4 3.29 -8.68 -12.98
N SER A 5 3.64 -7.43 -12.69
CA SER A 5 3.41 -6.81 -11.38
C SER A 5 1.92 -6.60 -11.14
N ASP A 6 1.16 -6.18 -12.16
CA ASP A 6 -0.30 -6.07 -12.11
C ASP A 6 -0.95 -7.42 -11.82
N GLY A 7 -0.50 -8.47 -12.52
CA GLY A 7 -0.99 -9.83 -12.28
C GLY A 7 -0.73 -10.30 -10.86
N VAL A 8 0.47 -10.03 -10.32
CA VAL A 8 0.79 -10.36 -8.92
C VAL A 8 -0.12 -9.58 -7.97
N ILE A 9 -0.22 -8.26 -8.09
CA ILE A 9 -1.04 -7.45 -7.16
C ILE A 9 -2.52 -7.83 -7.25
N ALA A 10 -3.05 -8.13 -8.44
CA ALA A 10 -4.41 -8.63 -8.61
C ALA A 10 -4.62 -9.95 -7.85
N ILE A 11 -3.68 -10.89 -7.93
CA ILE A 11 -3.73 -12.14 -7.16
C ILE A 11 -3.73 -11.85 -5.65
N LEU A 12 -2.88 -10.94 -5.17
CA LEU A 12 -2.83 -10.58 -3.74
C LEU A 12 -4.18 -10.02 -3.26
N ILE A 13 -4.80 -9.13 -4.05
CA ILE A 13 -6.14 -8.60 -3.75
C ILE A 13 -7.18 -9.72 -3.69
N THR A 14 -7.12 -10.68 -4.61
CA THR A 14 -8.05 -11.81 -4.60
C THR A 14 -7.83 -12.77 -3.42
N ILE A 15 -6.57 -13.03 -3.02
CA ILE A 15 -6.28 -13.87 -1.86
C ILE A 15 -6.90 -13.25 -0.60
N MET A 16 -6.73 -11.93 -0.40
CA MET A 16 -7.30 -11.26 0.78
C MET A 16 -8.81 -11.41 0.91
N VAL A 17 -9.57 -11.37 -0.20
CA VAL A 17 -11.03 -11.53 -0.13
C VAL A 17 -11.44 -12.99 0.05
N LEU A 18 -10.61 -13.94 -0.40
CA LEU A 18 -10.83 -15.37 -0.17
C LEU A 18 -10.57 -15.76 1.29
N GLU A 19 -9.64 -15.09 1.96
CA GLU A 19 -9.30 -15.30 3.37
C GLU A 19 -10.23 -14.53 4.33
N LEU A 20 -10.97 -13.52 3.86
CA LEU A 20 -11.92 -12.77 4.67
C LEU A 20 -13.00 -13.70 5.27
N PRO A 21 -13.04 -13.91 6.59
CA PRO A 21 -13.99 -14.83 7.20
C PRO A 21 -15.43 -14.30 7.05
N LYS A 22 -16.36 -15.23 6.91
CA LYS A 22 -17.79 -14.92 6.84
C LYS A 22 -18.33 -14.67 8.24
N PRO A 23 -19.29 -13.75 8.41
CA PRO A 23 -19.91 -13.55 9.70
C PRO A 23 -20.64 -14.78 10.24
N ASP A 24 -20.61 -14.93 11.57
CA ASP A 24 -21.29 -16.02 12.28
C ASP A 24 -22.80 -15.79 12.28
N GLY A 25 -23.47 -16.36 11.27
CA GLY A 25 -24.92 -16.32 11.10
C GLY A 25 -25.42 -15.31 10.06
N GLY A 26 -26.72 -15.32 9.80
CA GLY A 26 -27.34 -14.54 8.71
C GLY A 26 -27.91 -13.18 9.12
N SER A 27 -27.50 -12.61 10.26
CA SER A 27 -28.11 -11.41 10.81
C SER A 27 -27.26 -10.15 10.59
N TRP A 28 -27.91 -8.98 10.52
CA TRP A 28 -27.21 -7.68 10.51
C TRP A 28 -26.37 -7.46 11.77
N ALA A 29 -26.70 -8.11 12.89
CA ALA A 29 -25.93 -8.05 14.12
C ALA A 29 -24.58 -8.78 13.98
N ALA A 30 -24.54 -9.90 13.25
CA ALA A 30 -23.29 -10.63 12.97
C ALA A 30 -22.32 -9.76 12.17
N ILE A 31 -22.80 -9.11 11.10
CA ILE A 31 -21.98 -8.18 10.29
C ILE A 31 -21.43 -7.03 11.15
N ARG A 32 -22.24 -6.52 12.09
CA ARG A 32 -21.80 -5.43 12.97
C ARG A 32 -20.74 -5.89 13.97
N ALA A 33 -20.83 -7.13 14.45
CA ALA A 33 -19.82 -7.72 15.34
C ALA A 33 -18.48 -7.88 14.63
N ASP A 34 -18.51 -8.29 13.35
CA ASP A 34 -17.30 -8.52 12.53
C ASP A 34 -16.83 -7.26 11.77
N LEU A 35 -17.39 -6.09 12.10
CA LEU A 35 -16.97 -4.83 11.48
C LEU A 35 -15.45 -4.57 11.61
N PRO A 36 -14.78 -4.85 12.75
CA PRO A 36 -13.32 -4.70 12.85
C PRO A 36 -12.55 -5.57 11.85
N VAL A 37 -13.01 -6.81 11.62
CA VAL A 37 -12.43 -7.74 10.64
C VAL A 37 -12.54 -7.16 9.23
N LEU A 38 -13.73 -6.67 8.86
CA LEU A 38 -13.96 -6.04 7.56
C LEU A 38 -13.09 -4.79 7.38
N LEU A 39 -12.92 -3.97 8.43
CA LEU A 39 -12.10 -2.76 8.38
C LEU A 39 -10.61 -3.07 8.20
N ALA A 40 -10.09 -4.13 8.83
CA ALA A 40 -8.73 -4.59 8.61
C ALA A 40 -8.50 -5.01 7.15
N TYR A 41 -9.42 -5.79 6.59
CA TYR A 41 -9.41 -6.15 5.17
C TYR A 41 -9.45 -4.91 4.25
N VAL A 42 -10.38 -3.97 4.49
CA VAL A 42 -10.51 -2.76 3.66
C VAL A 42 -9.24 -1.91 3.72
N LEU A 43 -8.61 -1.78 4.90
CA LEU A 43 -7.36 -1.05 5.03
C LEU A 43 -6.26 -1.67 4.18
N SER A 44 -6.11 -3.00 4.20
CA SER A 44 -5.13 -3.71 3.38
C SER A 44 -5.43 -3.64 1.88
N PHE A 45 -6.71 -3.70 1.50
CA PHE A 45 -7.15 -3.46 0.12
C PHE A 45 -6.73 -2.06 -0.35
N VAL A 46 -6.98 -1.04 0.47
CA VAL A 46 -6.58 0.35 0.18
C VAL A 46 -5.07 0.45 0.03
N TYR A 47 -4.28 -0.20 0.88
CA TYR A 47 -2.82 -0.22 0.76
C TYR A 47 -2.33 -0.84 -0.55
N LEU A 48 -2.81 -2.03 -0.91
CA LEU A 48 -2.46 -2.66 -2.19
C LEU A 48 -2.89 -1.78 -3.37
N GLY A 49 -4.07 -1.17 -3.29
CA GLY A 49 -4.56 -0.22 -4.31
C GLY A 49 -3.68 1.02 -4.44
N ILE A 50 -3.22 1.60 -3.33
CA ILE A 50 -2.27 2.73 -3.32
C ILE A 50 -0.95 2.32 -3.98
N TYR A 51 -0.39 1.18 -3.59
CA TYR A 51 0.86 0.69 -4.17
C TYR A 51 0.72 0.41 -5.66
N TRP A 52 -0.37 -0.23 -6.07
CA TRP A 52 -0.67 -0.48 -7.48
C TRP A 52 -0.80 0.82 -8.27
N ASN A 53 -1.61 1.76 -7.80
CA ASN A 53 -1.84 3.03 -8.50
C ASN A 53 -0.53 3.81 -8.69
N ASN A 54 0.27 3.92 -7.63
CA ASN A 54 1.56 4.60 -7.69
C ASN A 54 2.58 3.84 -8.57
N HIS A 55 2.56 2.50 -8.53
CA HIS A 55 3.45 1.66 -9.33
C HIS A 55 3.12 1.74 -10.83
N HIS A 56 1.83 1.65 -11.17
CA HIS A 56 1.32 1.76 -12.53
C HIS A 56 1.68 3.10 -13.16
N HIS A 57 1.38 4.22 -12.48
CA HIS A 57 1.77 5.55 -12.96
C HIS A 57 3.28 5.72 -13.11
N MET A 58 4.06 5.16 -12.17
CA MET A 58 5.53 5.22 -12.24
C MET A 58 6.07 4.45 -13.45
N LEU A 59 5.55 3.26 -13.74
CA LEU A 59 5.99 2.44 -14.87
C LEU A 59 5.54 2.99 -16.22
N GLN A 60 4.36 3.62 -16.31
CA GLN A 60 3.92 4.31 -17.53
C GLN A 60 4.86 5.45 -17.96
N ALA A 61 5.58 6.06 -17.00
CA ALA A 61 6.53 7.15 -17.27
C ALA A 61 7.94 6.67 -17.69
N VAL A 62 8.18 5.37 -17.79
CA VAL A 62 9.51 4.77 -18.01
C VAL A 62 9.62 4.23 -19.44
N ARG A 63 10.77 4.48 -20.10
CA ARG A 63 11.06 3.96 -21.45
C ARG A 63 12.09 2.82 -21.46
N ARG A 64 12.88 2.69 -20.39
CA ARG A 64 14.01 1.76 -20.26
C ARG A 64 13.92 0.99 -18.96
N VAL A 65 13.97 -0.34 -19.09
CA VAL A 65 14.06 -1.25 -17.95
C VAL A 65 15.43 -1.91 -17.98
N SER A 66 16.16 -1.84 -16.86
CA SER A 66 17.46 -2.49 -16.69
C SER A 66 17.39 -3.64 -15.69
N GLY A 67 18.41 -4.51 -15.67
CA GLY A 67 18.51 -5.63 -14.71
C GLY A 67 18.30 -5.23 -13.24
N PRO A 68 18.94 -4.15 -12.75
CA PRO A 68 18.70 -3.65 -11.39
C PRO A 68 17.24 -3.26 -11.10
N VAL A 69 16.52 -2.71 -12.10
CA VAL A 69 15.10 -2.36 -11.95
C VAL A 69 14.26 -3.63 -11.77
N LEU A 70 14.57 -4.71 -12.51
CA LEU A 70 13.88 -6.00 -12.37
C LEU A 70 14.01 -6.57 -10.94
N TRP A 71 15.22 -6.53 -10.37
CA TRP A 71 15.44 -6.97 -8.99
C TRP A 71 14.76 -6.08 -7.96
N ALA A 72 14.82 -4.76 -8.14
CA ALA A 72 14.11 -3.82 -7.26
C ALA A 72 12.59 -4.03 -7.32
N ASN A 73 12.03 -4.34 -8.49
CA ASN A 73 10.62 -4.65 -8.66
C ASN A 73 10.23 -5.96 -7.95
N LEU A 74 11.02 -7.02 -8.11
CA LEU A 74 10.79 -8.27 -7.37
C LEU A 74 10.89 -8.07 -5.85
N HIS A 75 11.81 -7.23 -5.39
CA HIS A 75 11.93 -6.90 -3.97
C HIS A 75 10.67 -6.21 -3.43
N LEU A 76 10.07 -5.28 -4.19
CA LEU A 76 8.78 -4.67 -3.84
C LEU A 76 7.67 -5.72 -3.81
N LEU A 77 7.55 -6.52 -4.88
CA LEU A 77 6.50 -7.55 -4.98
C LEU A 77 6.59 -8.58 -3.87
N PHE A 78 7.79 -8.93 -3.42
CA PHE A 78 7.99 -9.80 -2.26
C PHE A 78 7.31 -9.23 -1.02
N TRP A 79 7.57 -7.97 -0.66
CA TRP A 79 6.95 -7.36 0.51
C TRP A 79 5.43 -7.19 0.36
N LEU A 80 4.95 -6.80 -0.82
CA LEU A 80 3.50 -6.74 -1.08
C LEU A 80 2.85 -8.12 -0.94
N SER A 81 3.55 -9.20 -1.32
CA SER A 81 3.02 -10.56 -1.22
C SER A 81 2.79 -11.05 0.22
N LEU A 82 3.38 -10.37 1.21
CA LEU A 82 3.15 -10.65 2.63
C LEU A 82 1.93 -9.91 3.20
N VAL A 83 1.36 -8.93 2.49
CA VAL A 83 0.20 -8.16 2.95
C VAL A 83 -1.02 -9.06 3.24
N PRO A 84 -1.40 -10.04 2.39
CA PRO A 84 -2.50 -10.95 2.72
C PRO A 84 -2.25 -11.70 4.02
N PHE A 85 -1.07 -12.29 4.18
CA PHE A 85 -0.69 -13.02 5.39
C PHE A 85 -0.81 -12.19 6.68
N VAL A 86 -0.27 -10.96 6.71
CA VAL A 86 -0.38 -10.11 7.92
C VAL A 86 -1.80 -9.58 8.13
N THR A 87 -2.62 -9.50 7.07
CA THR A 87 -4.03 -9.11 7.16
C THR A 87 -4.86 -10.24 7.74
N ASP A 88 -4.68 -11.46 7.21
CA ASP A 88 -5.33 -12.66 7.69
C ASP A 88 -5.04 -12.89 9.18
N TRP A 89 -3.77 -12.72 9.58
CA TRP A 89 -3.38 -12.81 10.99
C TRP A 89 -4.11 -11.78 11.87
N ILE A 90 -4.25 -10.51 11.43
CA ILE A 90 -5.06 -9.52 12.14
C ILE A 90 -6.52 -9.97 12.23
N THR A 91 -7.10 -10.45 11.12
CA THR A 91 -8.51 -10.83 11.06
C THR A 91 -8.82 -12.08 11.89
N GLU A 92 -7.91 -13.04 11.96
CA GLU A 92 -8.03 -14.22 12.82
C GLU A 92 -8.06 -13.79 14.29
N VAL A 93 -7.10 -12.96 14.71
CA VAL A 93 -7.10 -12.41 16.08
C VAL A 93 -8.36 -11.59 16.34
N LEU A 94 -8.85 -10.78 15.40
CA LEU A 94 -10.10 -10.02 15.62
C LEU A 94 -11.35 -10.90 15.66
N GLY A 95 -11.38 -12.01 14.92
CA GLY A 95 -12.53 -12.92 14.81
C GLY A 95 -12.61 -13.99 15.92
N GLU A 96 -11.54 -14.20 16.68
CA GLU A 96 -11.54 -15.11 17.83
C GLU A 96 -12.62 -14.74 18.87
N LYS A 97 -13.43 -15.73 19.26
CA LYS A 97 -14.40 -15.59 20.34
C LYS A 97 -13.68 -15.46 21.68
N ARG A 98 -13.88 -14.32 22.34
CA ARG A 98 -13.30 -14.02 23.67
C ARG A 98 -14.39 -13.73 24.70
N PRO A 99 -14.08 -13.89 26.00
CA PRO A 99 -14.96 -13.42 27.07
C PRO A 99 -15.27 -11.92 26.90
N GLU A 100 -16.49 -11.53 27.28
CA GLU A 100 -16.90 -10.12 27.22
C GLU A 100 -15.96 -9.24 28.06
N GLY A 101 -15.41 -8.19 27.45
CA GLY A 101 -14.52 -7.23 28.10
C GLY A 101 -13.01 -7.48 27.92
N GLU A 102 -12.61 -8.60 27.30
CA GLU A 102 -11.21 -8.87 26.98
C GLU A 102 -10.87 -8.36 25.57
N ALA A 103 -9.90 -7.46 25.48
CA ALA A 103 -9.44 -6.93 24.20
C ALA A 103 -8.47 -7.91 23.51
N PRO A 104 -8.53 -8.08 22.18
CA PRO A 104 -7.54 -8.84 21.43
C PRO A 104 -6.13 -8.28 21.62
N ASP A 105 -5.16 -9.16 21.83
CA ASP A 105 -3.76 -8.76 21.72
C ASP A 105 -3.35 -8.69 20.24
N LEU A 106 -3.39 -7.47 19.70
CA LEU A 106 -2.99 -7.18 18.32
C LEU A 106 -1.52 -6.78 18.20
N THR A 107 -0.72 -6.86 19.26
CA THR A 107 0.66 -6.33 19.28
C THR A 107 1.52 -6.96 18.19
N ALA A 108 1.64 -8.28 18.20
CA ALA A 108 2.45 -9.00 17.22
C ALA A 108 1.97 -8.81 15.77
N PRO A 109 0.68 -9.01 15.42
CA PRO A 109 0.23 -8.83 14.05
C PRO A 109 0.34 -7.37 13.57
N LEU A 110 0.09 -6.36 14.40
CA LEU A 110 0.23 -4.96 13.99
C LEU A 110 1.69 -4.49 13.88
N VAL A 111 2.61 -5.05 14.67
CA VAL A 111 4.05 -4.84 14.47
C VAL A 111 4.50 -5.47 13.16
N ALA A 112 4.10 -6.70 12.87
CA ALA A 112 4.40 -7.38 11.60
C ALA A 112 3.82 -6.62 10.41
N TYR A 113 2.57 -6.16 10.52
CA TYR A 113 1.89 -5.36 9.50
C TYR A 113 2.66 -4.06 9.20
N GLY A 114 3.02 -3.30 10.23
CA GLY A 114 3.83 -2.09 10.07
C GLY A 114 5.21 -2.37 9.47
N ALA A 115 5.86 -3.46 9.86
CA ALA A 115 7.15 -3.86 9.31
C ALA A 115 7.06 -4.19 7.81
N VAL A 116 6.02 -4.91 7.39
CA VAL A 116 5.74 -5.18 5.96
C VAL A 116 5.50 -3.88 5.20
N LEU A 117 4.68 -2.96 5.74
CA LEU A 117 4.41 -1.67 5.08
C LEU A 117 5.65 -0.77 4.98
N LEU A 118 6.46 -0.71 6.04
CA LEU A 118 7.73 0.02 6.04
C LEU A 118 8.69 -0.57 5.00
N ALA A 119 8.84 -1.89 4.98
CA ALA A 119 9.73 -2.56 4.06
C ALA A 119 9.26 -2.44 2.60
N ALA A 120 7.95 -2.52 2.34
CA ALA A 120 7.36 -2.21 1.04
C ALA A 120 7.63 -0.76 0.63
N GLY A 121 7.52 0.20 1.55
CA GLY A 121 7.83 1.61 1.30
C GLY A 121 9.31 1.84 0.95
N VAL A 122 10.21 1.19 1.67
CA VAL A 122 11.66 1.20 1.36
C VAL A 122 11.93 0.55 0.01
N ALA A 123 11.30 -0.59 -0.29
CA ALA A 123 11.45 -1.28 -1.57
C ALA A 123 10.93 -0.43 -2.73
N TYR A 124 9.81 0.28 -2.54
CA TYR A 124 9.28 1.22 -3.51
C TYR A 124 10.27 2.37 -3.76
N PHE A 125 10.86 2.94 -2.71
CA PHE A 125 11.89 3.98 -2.85
C PHE A 125 13.13 3.47 -3.61
N ILE A 126 13.55 2.22 -3.38
CA ILE A 126 14.65 1.59 -4.12
C ILE A 126 14.28 1.44 -5.61
N LEU A 127 13.08 0.94 -5.91
CA LEU A 127 12.58 0.79 -7.28
C LEU A 127 12.51 2.15 -7.99
N GLN A 128 11.92 3.15 -7.36
CA GLN A 128 11.86 4.53 -7.85
C GLN A 128 13.25 5.07 -8.17
N THR A 129 14.22 4.88 -7.27
CA THR A 129 15.60 5.32 -7.46
C THR A 129 16.29 4.58 -8.62
N ALA A 130 16.05 3.27 -8.75
CA ALA A 130 16.61 2.48 -9.84
C ALA A 130 16.05 2.92 -11.20
N LEU A 131 14.75 3.21 -11.28
CA LEU A 131 14.09 3.73 -12.48
C LEU A 131 14.62 5.11 -12.87
N ILE A 132 14.71 6.05 -11.92
CA ILE A 132 15.27 7.38 -12.19
C ILE A 132 16.72 7.28 -12.68
N ARG A 133 17.51 6.37 -12.14
CA ARG A 133 18.90 6.14 -12.61
C ARG A 133 18.95 5.54 -14.01
N ALA A 134 18.01 4.67 -14.37
CA ALA A 134 17.94 4.04 -15.69
C ALA A 134 17.46 5.01 -16.79
N GLU A 135 16.51 5.88 -16.48
CA GLU A 135 15.99 6.91 -17.40
C GLU A 135 16.93 8.13 -17.51
N GLY A 136 17.66 8.44 -16.44
CA GLY A 136 18.48 9.65 -16.33
C GLY A 136 17.85 10.69 -15.41
N ARG A 137 18.70 11.53 -14.81
CA ARG A 137 18.27 12.53 -13.80
C ARG A 137 17.40 13.66 -14.36
N ASP A 138 17.48 13.90 -15.67
CA ASP A 138 16.68 14.92 -16.37
C ASP A 138 15.41 14.33 -17.02
N SER A 139 15.03 13.11 -16.64
CA SER A 139 13.84 12.42 -17.17
C SER A 139 12.53 13.01 -16.62
N ALA A 140 11.44 12.82 -17.38
CA ALA A 140 10.09 13.18 -16.95
C ALA A 140 9.70 12.50 -15.63
N LEU A 141 10.15 11.25 -15.42
CA LEU A 141 9.96 10.53 -14.17
C LEU A 141 10.62 11.24 -12.97
N ALA A 142 11.87 11.68 -13.12
CA ALA A 142 12.58 12.38 -12.06
C ALA A 142 11.89 13.71 -11.69
N ALA A 143 11.38 14.43 -12.69
CA ALA A 143 10.61 15.66 -12.48
C ALA A 143 9.26 15.41 -11.78
N ALA A 144 8.54 14.34 -12.15
CA ALA A 144 7.27 13.96 -11.56
C ALA A 144 7.41 13.53 -10.08
N VAL A 145 8.43 12.74 -9.77
CA VAL A 145 8.74 12.31 -8.38
C VAL A 145 9.19 13.51 -7.52
N GLY A 146 10.03 14.38 -8.09
CA GLY A 146 10.48 15.60 -7.43
C GLY A 146 11.11 15.36 -6.05
N ARG A 147 10.55 15.97 -5.00
CA ARG A 147 11.09 15.86 -3.62
C ARG A 147 10.60 14.61 -2.87
N ASP A 148 9.60 13.91 -3.39
CA ASP A 148 8.96 12.74 -2.76
C ASP A 148 8.72 12.94 -1.24
N VAL A 149 7.98 13.98 -0.90
CA VAL A 149 7.73 14.35 0.50
C VAL A 149 6.84 13.30 1.18
N LYS A 150 5.84 12.77 0.45
CA LYS A 150 4.94 11.73 0.97
C LYS A 150 5.70 10.44 1.30
N GLY A 151 6.58 9.96 0.42
CA GLY A 151 7.43 8.80 0.69
C GLY A 151 8.32 8.99 1.92
N LYS A 152 8.98 10.15 2.02
CA LYS A 152 9.87 10.47 3.14
C LYS A 152 9.17 10.61 4.49
N ILE A 153 7.93 11.11 4.51
CA ILE A 153 7.13 11.22 5.75
C ILE A 153 6.53 9.87 6.12
N SER A 154 6.24 9.00 5.15
CA SER A 154 5.60 7.70 5.42
C SER A 154 6.51 6.74 6.17
N ALA A 155 7.80 6.66 5.83
CA ALA A 155 8.74 5.79 6.51
C ALA A 155 8.85 6.04 8.03
N PRO A 156 9.07 7.28 8.53
CA PRO A 156 9.08 7.55 9.96
C PRO A 156 7.70 7.37 10.60
N LEU A 157 6.60 7.61 9.87
CA LEU A 157 5.26 7.31 10.39
C LEU A 157 5.06 5.81 10.57
N TYR A 158 5.45 4.95 9.63
CA TYR A 158 5.39 3.51 9.82
C TYR A 158 6.25 3.06 10.99
N LEU A 159 7.47 3.59 11.12
CA LEU A 159 8.34 3.28 12.26
C LEU A 159 7.68 3.70 13.58
N ALA A 160 7.09 4.89 13.64
CA ALA A 160 6.33 5.34 14.80
C ALA A 160 5.14 4.42 15.08
N GLY A 161 4.39 4.00 14.05
CA GLY A 161 3.29 3.06 14.19
C GLY A 161 3.72 1.70 14.76
N ILE A 162 4.88 1.17 14.32
CA ILE A 162 5.47 -0.06 14.87
C ILE A 162 5.79 0.12 16.36
N LEU A 163 6.50 1.20 16.72
CA LEU A 163 6.89 1.46 18.11
C LEU A 163 5.67 1.71 19.01
N LEU A 164 4.66 2.43 18.51
CA LEU A 164 3.41 2.66 19.22
C LEU A 164 2.62 1.37 19.37
N SER A 165 2.66 0.45 18.39
CA SER A 165 2.00 -0.85 18.50
C SER A 165 2.53 -1.68 19.68
N LEU A 166 3.83 -1.55 20.00
CA LEU A 166 4.45 -2.23 21.16
C LEU A 166 3.97 -1.69 22.51
N VAL A 167 3.48 -0.44 22.56
CA VAL A 167 2.98 0.20 23.79
C VAL A 167 1.47 0.03 23.88
N GLN A 168 0.76 0.31 22.78
CA GLN A 168 -0.68 0.22 22.68
C GLN A 168 -1.04 -0.05 21.20
N PRO A 169 -1.52 -1.26 20.85
CA PRO A 169 -1.72 -1.69 19.47
C PRO A 169 -2.60 -0.74 18.63
N LEU A 170 -3.66 -0.17 19.23
CA LEU A 170 -4.57 0.73 18.50
C LEU A 170 -3.94 2.07 18.11
N LEU A 171 -2.94 2.57 18.85
CA LEU A 171 -2.17 3.75 18.46
C LEU A 171 -1.38 3.48 17.19
N GLY A 172 -0.79 2.28 17.08
CA GLY A 172 -0.12 1.83 15.87
C GLY A 172 -1.07 1.72 14.68
N ALA A 173 -2.21 1.05 14.88
CA ALA A 173 -3.26 0.96 13.87
C ALA A 173 -3.76 2.35 13.40
N ALA A 174 -3.94 3.29 14.32
CA ALA A 174 -4.34 4.66 13.98
C ALA A 174 -3.30 5.37 13.10
N VAL A 175 -2.01 5.14 13.35
CA VAL A 175 -0.93 5.67 12.49
C VAL A 175 -0.98 5.02 11.10
N TYR A 176 -1.22 3.71 11.00
CA TYR A 176 -1.37 3.06 9.69
C TYR A 176 -2.60 3.58 8.93
N VAL A 177 -3.72 3.83 9.59
CA VAL A 177 -4.87 4.48 8.94
C VAL A 177 -4.52 5.89 8.47
N LEU A 178 -3.82 6.67 9.29
CA LEU A 178 -3.38 8.02 8.93
C LEU A 178 -2.49 8.02 7.67
N VAL A 179 -1.55 7.09 7.58
CA VAL A 179 -0.69 6.96 6.39
C VAL A 179 -1.50 6.59 5.16
N ALA A 180 -2.45 5.65 5.27
CA ALA A 180 -3.34 5.30 4.16
C ALA A 180 -4.13 6.52 3.66
N VAL A 181 -4.70 7.32 4.58
CA VAL A 181 -5.43 8.57 4.24
C VAL A 181 -4.52 9.58 3.54
N LEU A 182 -3.28 9.76 4.03
CA LEU A 182 -2.29 10.68 3.43
C LEU A 182 -1.99 10.32 1.97
N TRP A 183 -1.96 9.03 1.64
CA TRP A 183 -1.72 8.55 0.28
C TRP A 183 -2.97 8.48 -0.58
N PHE A 184 -4.13 8.20 0.01
CA PHE A 184 -5.40 8.16 -0.71
C PHE A 184 -5.78 9.51 -1.31
N VAL A 185 -5.40 10.62 -0.66
CA VAL A 185 -5.58 11.97 -1.21
C VAL A 185 -4.56 12.21 -2.33
N PRO A 186 -4.98 12.33 -3.61
CA PRO A 186 -4.06 12.50 -4.74
C PRO A 186 -3.22 13.75 -4.61
N ASP A 187 -1.97 13.69 -5.07
CA ASP A 187 -1.12 14.87 -5.09
C ASP A 187 -1.58 15.81 -6.22
N ARG A 188 -2.26 16.91 -5.88
CA ARG A 188 -2.87 17.88 -6.81
C ARG A 188 -1.88 18.47 -7.84
N ARG A 189 -0.57 18.26 -7.67
CA ARG A 189 0.46 18.65 -8.66
C ARG A 189 0.47 17.74 -9.89
N VAL A 190 0.25 16.44 -9.72
CA VAL A 190 0.22 15.46 -10.82
C VAL A 190 -1.01 15.71 -11.68
N GLU A 191 -2.16 15.94 -11.08
CA GLU A 191 -3.39 16.32 -11.78
C GLU A 191 -3.23 17.61 -12.59
N ARG A 192 -2.54 18.62 -12.04
CA ARG A 192 -2.28 19.89 -12.75
C ARG A 192 -1.34 19.72 -13.94
N GLN A 193 -0.34 18.84 -13.87
CA GLN A 193 0.55 18.57 -15.00
C GLN A 193 -0.15 17.79 -16.11
N ILE A 194 -0.99 16.81 -15.76
CA ILE A 194 -1.82 16.08 -16.73
C ILE A 194 -2.83 17.02 -17.39
N ALA A 195 -3.51 17.88 -16.61
CA ALA A 195 -4.43 18.88 -17.15
C ALA A 195 -3.72 19.89 -18.06
N HIS A 196 -2.48 20.27 -17.74
CA HIS A 196 -1.69 21.19 -18.56
C HIS A 196 -1.19 20.53 -19.86
N GLN A 197 -0.81 19.25 -19.83
CA GLN A 197 -0.46 18.49 -21.03
C GLN A 197 -1.68 18.23 -21.92
N ALA A 198 -2.84 17.90 -21.34
CA ALA A 198 -4.10 17.75 -22.09
C ALA A 198 -4.58 19.08 -22.70
N ALA A 199 -4.34 20.21 -22.03
CA ALA A 199 -4.69 21.54 -22.54
C ALA A 199 -3.72 22.09 -23.60
N HIS A 200 -2.51 21.52 -23.72
CA HIS A 200 -1.47 21.96 -24.66
C HIS A 200 -1.10 20.87 -25.68
N GLY A 201 -1.81 19.75 -25.70
CA GLY A 201 -1.80 18.80 -26.80
C GLY A 201 -2.53 19.42 -27.97
N GLU A 202 -1.77 19.91 -28.95
CA GLU A 202 -2.29 20.41 -30.23
C GLU A 202 -3.23 19.38 -30.87
N PRO A 203 -4.32 19.79 -31.53
CA PRO A 203 -5.05 18.89 -32.42
C PRO A 203 -4.09 18.45 -33.53
N GLU A 204 -3.90 17.15 -33.64
CA GLU A 204 -3.21 16.49 -34.75
C GLU A 204 -3.79 17.07 -36.06
N GLN A 205 -2.98 17.86 -36.78
CA GLN A 205 -3.29 18.34 -38.12
C GLN A 205 -3.05 17.18 -39.11
N ASP A 206 -4.10 16.89 -39.86
CA ASP A 206 -4.25 16.06 -41.08
C ASP A 206 -4.23 14.52 -40.96
#